data_AF-A0A1L3Z6M9-F1
#
_entry.id   AF-A0A1L3Z6M9-F1
#
_cell.length_a   1.000
_cell.length_b   1.000
_cell.length_c   1.000
_cell.angle_alpha   90.00
_cell.angle_beta   90.00
_cell.angle_gamma   90.00
#
_symmetry.space_group_name_H-M   'P 1'
#
loop_
_entity.id
_entity.type
_entity.pdbx_description
1 polymer ?
#
loop_
_entity_poly.entity_id
_entity_poly.type
_entity_poly.pdbx_seq_one_letter_code
_entity_poly.pdbx_strand_id
1 'polypeptide(L)'
;MKSLLVGITFAVLSTQASAEGAHHATSPYAQEAARDIKSLSETDVDELTRGGGWGFAKPAELNGYPGPSHVLQMKDRLGLTDDQFLKVQGAFDLMQARASEEGQVFVEAERELDAAFRSGAITEAELRDLVSTAEASRSRLRFIHLAAHLEVTRLLDAGQIAAYGKHRGYSK
;
A
#
# COMPACT_ATOMS: atom_id res chain seq x y z
N MET A 1 38.89 46.13 -60.74
CA MET A 1 38.01 45.02 -61.15
C MET A 1 37.37 44.48 -59.88
N LYS A 2 36.06 44.68 -59.72
CA LYS A 2 35.32 44.47 -58.46
C LYS A 2 35.01 42.98 -58.30
N SER A 3 35.48 42.38 -57.21
CA SER A 3 35.20 40.98 -56.85
C SER A 3 33.73 40.82 -56.45
N LEU A 4 33.02 39.92 -57.11
CA LEU A 4 31.61 39.60 -56.86
C LEU A 4 31.54 38.44 -55.84
N LEU A 5 31.10 38.74 -54.61
CA LEU A 5 30.80 37.73 -53.59
C LEU A 5 29.47 37.05 -53.91
N VAL A 6 29.50 35.75 -54.13
CA VAL A 6 28.29 34.90 -54.21
C VAL A 6 27.90 34.51 -52.78
N GLY A 7 26.85 35.13 -52.26
CA GLY A 7 26.25 34.76 -50.99
C GLY A 7 25.38 33.51 -51.15
N ILE A 8 25.78 32.40 -50.50
CA ILE A 8 24.97 31.19 -50.39
C ILE A 8 23.93 31.41 -49.29
N THR A 9 22.67 31.59 -49.68
CA THR A 9 21.54 31.71 -48.75
C THR A 9 21.14 30.31 -48.30
N PHE A 10 21.45 29.94 -47.06
CA PHE A 10 20.94 28.73 -46.43
C PHE A 10 19.49 28.96 -46.00
N ALA A 11 18.53 28.36 -46.71
CA ALA A 11 17.15 28.30 -46.27
C ALA A 11 17.02 27.26 -45.16
N VAL A 12 16.87 27.70 -43.91
CA VAL A 12 16.55 26.83 -42.78
C VAL A 12 15.06 26.47 -42.86
N LEU A 13 14.75 25.29 -43.40
CA LEU A 13 13.41 24.70 -43.26
C LEU A 13 13.20 24.35 -41.79
N SER A 14 12.37 25.14 -41.12
CA SER A 14 11.89 24.82 -39.77
C SER A 14 10.93 23.64 -39.87
N THR A 15 11.39 22.43 -39.57
CA THR A 15 10.51 21.29 -39.33
C THR A 15 9.71 21.57 -38.07
N GLN A 16 8.44 21.95 -38.22
CA GLN A 16 7.51 22.01 -37.09
C GLN A 16 7.28 20.57 -36.62
N ALA A 17 7.91 20.20 -35.51
CA ALA A 17 7.59 18.98 -34.80
C ALA A 17 6.20 19.18 -34.16
N SER A 18 5.16 18.66 -34.81
CA SER A 18 3.86 18.48 -34.18
C SER A 18 4.01 17.46 -33.05
N ALA A 19 4.27 17.93 -31.84
CA ALA A 19 4.03 17.16 -30.64
C ALA A 19 2.51 17.13 -30.41
N GLU A 20 1.81 16.27 -31.14
CA GLU A 20 0.46 15.84 -30.75
C GLU A 20 0.59 14.93 -29.53
N GLY A 21 0.82 15.54 -28.37
CA GLY A 21 0.47 14.91 -27.10
C GLY A 21 -1.05 14.79 -27.09
N ALA A 22 -1.57 13.59 -27.36
CA ALA A 22 -2.97 13.29 -27.13
C ALA A 22 -3.28 13.61 -25.66
N HIS A 23 -3.90 14.76 -25.41
CA HIS A 23 -4.49 15.06 -24.12
C HIS A 23 -5.54 13.98 -23.87
N HIS A 24 -5.26 13.04 -22.96
CA HIS A 24 -6.26 12.08 -22.50
C HIS A 24 -7.42 12.87 -21.87
N ALA A 25 -8.49 13.09 -22.64
CA ALA A 25 -9.73 13.68 -22.14
C ALA A 25 -10.45 12.75 -21.14
N THR A 26 -10.06 11.48 -21.07
CA THR A 26 -10.56 10.48 -20.14
C THR A 26 -9.67 10.35 -18.90
N SER A 27 -10.30 10.44 -17.72
CA SER A 27 -9.64 10.25 -16.41
C SER A 27 -8.97 8.87 -16.29
N PRO A 28 -7.80 8.76 -15.62
CA PRO A 28 -7.22 7.46 -15.28
C PRO A 28 -8.13 6.61 -14.36
N TYR A 29 -9.11 7.24 -13.71
CA TYR A 29 -10.06 6.60 -12.80
C TYR A 29 -11.41 6.29 -13.47
N ALA A 30 -11.54 6.43 -14.79
CA ALA A 30 -12.82 6.30 -15.49
C ALA A 30 -13.52 4.94 -15.21
N GLN A 31 -12.74 3.87 -15.08
CA GLN A 31 -13.27 2.53 -14.75
C GLN A 31 -13.62 2.39 -13.26
N GLU A 32 -13.02 3.20 -12.40
CA GLU A 32 -13.22 3.16 -10.95
C GLU A 32 -14.51 3.87 -10.52
N ALA A 33 -15.07 4.71 -11.39
CA ALA A 33 -16.33 5.40 -11.15
C ALA A 33 -17.51 4.44 -10.85
N ALA A 34 -17.44 3.18 -11.31
CA ALA A 34 -18.44 2.16 -11.07
C ALA A 34 -18.28 1.42 -9.73
N ARG A 35 -17.19 1.62 -8.98
CA ARG A 35 -16.99 0.97 -7.67
C ARG A 35 -18.07 1.38 -6.67
N ASP A 36 -18.38 0.49 -5.74
CA ASP A 36 -19.31 0.78 -4.65
C ASP A 36 -18.73 1.80 -3.65
N ILE A 37 -17.43 1.65 -3.32
CA ILE A 37 -16.62 2.59 -2.55
C ILE A 37 -15.53 3.13 -3.49
N LYS A 38 -15.49 4.44 -3.77
CA LYS A 38 -14.60 4.97 -4.81
C LYS A 38 -13.12 4.81 -4.44
N SER A 39 -12.79 4.90 -3.15
CA SER A 39 -11.44 4.80 -2.60
C SER A 39 -10.91 3.36 -2.49
N LEU A 40 -11.78 2.35 -2.54
CA LEU A 40 -11.42 0.94 -2.31
C LEU A 40 -11.89 0.04 -3.45
N SER A 41 -10.98 -0.72 -4.04
CA SER A 41 -11.36 -1.82 -4.94
C SER A 41 -11.97 -2.99 -4.15
N GLU A 42 -12.66 -3.91 -4.83
CA GLU A 42 -13.15 -5.15 -4.21
C GLU A 42 -11.99 -5.95 -3.60
N THR A 43 -10.83 -6.01 -4.27
CA THR A 43 -9.62 -6.63 -3.74
C THR A 43 -9.13 -5.96 -2.45
N ASP A 44 -9.24 -4.63 -2.34
CA ASP A 44 -8.87 -3.93 -1.11
C ASP A 44 -9.83 -4.29 0.02
N VAL A 45 -11.14 -4.33 -0.25
CA VAL A 45 -12.17 -4.73 0.72
C VAL A 45 -11.93 -6.17 1.20
N ASP A 46 -11.68 -7.10 0.28
CA ASP A 46 -11.36 -8.49 0.61
C ASP A 46 -10.09 -8.60 1.44
N GLU A 47 -9.03 -7.86 1.08
CA GLU A 47 -7.76 -7.80 1.82
C GLU A 47 -7.96 -7.28 3.24
N LEU A 48 -8.70 -6.20 3.41
CA LEU A 48 -8.94 -5.58 4.72
C LEU A 48 -9.81 -6.46 5.60
N THR A 49 -10.94 -6.95 5.07
CA THR A 49 -11.91 -7.73 5.84
C THR A 49 -11.40 -9.12 6.25
N ARG A 50 -10.44 -9.70 5.52
CA ARG A 50 -9.77 -10.95 5.91
C ARG A 50 -8.56 -10.75 6.86
N GLY A 51 -8.27 -9.51 7.28
CA GLY A 51 -7.12 -9.16 8.13
C GLY A 51 -5.77 -9.23 7.39
N GLY A 52 -5.79 -9.01 6.08
CA GLY A 52 -4.63 -8.96 5.21
C GLY A 52 -3.75 -7.73 5.43
N GLY A 53 -2.52 -7.78 4.94
CA GLY A 53 -1.48 -6.82 5.33
C GLY A 53 -1.63 -5.44 4.72
N TRP A 54 -2.31 -5.31 3.58
CA TRP A 54 -2.56 -4.08 2.80
C TRP A 54 -1.39 -3.06 2.77
N GLY A 55 -0.14 -3.55 2.81
CA GLY A 55 1.08 -2.74 2.88
C GLY A 55 1.38 -2.04 4.21
N PHE A 56 0.57 -2.20 5.25
CA PHE A 56 0.68 -1.49 6.53
C PHE A 56 2.02 -1.71 7.25
N ALA A 57 2.55 -2.93 7.20
CA ALA A 57 3.80 -3.31 7.88
C ALA A 57 5.07 -3.15 7.04
N LYS A 58 5.01 -2.54 5.84
CA LYS A 58 6.21 -2.29 5.02
C LYS A 58 7.37 -1.64 5.79
N PRO A 59 7.15 -0.65 6.69
CA PRO A 59 8.23 -0.08 7.49
C PRO A 59 8.94 -1.10 8.39
N ALA A 60 8.23 -2.09 8.93
CA ALA A 60 8.83 -3.15 9.74
C ALA A 60 9.53 -4.18 8.83
N GLU A 61 8.79 -4.71 7.87
CA GLU A 61 9.23 -5.77 6.96
C GLU A 61 10.52 -5.41 6.22
N LEU A 62 10.57 -4.22 5.62
CA LEU A 62 11.71 -3.78 4.82
C LEU A 62 12.89 -3.28 5.67
N ASN A 63 12.73 -3.21 6.99
CA ASN A 63 13.80 -2.87 7.93
C ASN A 63 14.18 -4.05 8.85
N GLY A 64 13.92 -5.28 8.40
CA GLY A 64 14.42 -6.48 9.06
C GLY A 64 13.61 -6.96 10.26
N TYR A 65 12.34 -6.55 10.38
CA TYR A 65 11.42 -7.09 11.38
C TYR A 65 10.54 -8.15 10.74
N PRO A 66 10.71 -9.45 11.06
CA PRO A 66 10.00 -10.52 10.38
C PRO A 66 8.48 -10.51 10.61
N GLY A 67 7.72 -10.71 9.53
CA GLY A 67 6.26 -10.81 9.58
C GLY A 67 5.78 -12.22 9.96
N PRO A 68 4.73 -12.35 10.81
CA PRO A 68 4.28 -13.63 11.35
C PRO A 68 3.94 -14.67 10.27
N SER A 69 3.13 -14.31 9.27
CA SER A 69 2.73 -15.21 8.18
C SER A 69 3.93 -15.81 7.45
N HIS A 70 4.92 -14.98 7.15
CA HIS A 70 6.11 -15.39 6.43
C HIS A 70 7.06 -16.23 7.28
N VAL A 71 7.18 -15.91 8.57
CA VAL A 71 7.94 -16.73 9.53
C VAL A 71 7.33 -18.14 9.64
N LEU A 72 6.00 -18.25 9.74
CA LEU A 72 5.30 -19.53 9.78
C LEU A 72 5.51 -20.35 8.49
N GLN A 73 5.44 -19.71 7.32
CA GLN A 73 5.74 -20.35 6.03
C GLN A 73 7.19 -20.84 5.91
N MET A 74 8.11 -20.28 6.70
CA MET A 74 9.53 -20.58 6.69
C MET A 74 10.00 -21.38 7.90
N LYS A 75 9.10 -21.99 8.68
CA LYS A 75 9.43 -22.63 9.96
C LYS A 75 10.67 -23.54 9.90
N ASP A 76 10.76 -24.41 8.88
CA ASP A 76 11.83 -25.40 8.75
C ASP A 76 13.14 -24.73 8.29
N ARG A 77 13.03 -23.70 7.47
CA ARG A 77 14.19 -22.93 6.95
C ARG A 77 14.81 -22.05 8.03
N LEU A 78 14.00 -21.57 8.96
CA LEU A 78 14.44 -20.77 10.11
C LEU A 78 14.81 -21.64 11.31
N GLY A 79 14.56 -22.95 11.26
CA GLY A 79 14.78 -23.84 12.40
C GLY A 79 14.00 -23.40 13.64
N LEU A 80 12.72 -23.00 13.46
CA LEU A 80 11.89 -22.61 14.59
C LEU A 80 11.73 -23.79 15.54
N THR A 81 11.88 -23.55 16.84
CA THR A 81 11.48 -24.53 17.86
C THR A 81 9.94 -24.63 17.90
N ASP A 82 9.42 -25.73 18.44
CA ASP A 82 7.96 -25.89 18.62
C ASP A 82 7.37 -24.75 19.47
N ASP A 83 8.09 -24.29 20.49
CA ASP A 83 7.69 -23.15 21.32
C ASP A 83 7.66 -21.83 20.54
N GLN A 84 8.67 -21.57 19.70
CA GLN A 84 8.68 -20.40 18.82
C GLN A 84 7.52 -20.46 17.82
N PHE A 85 7.30 -21.62 17.21
CA PHE A 85 6.21 -21.81 16.26
C PHE A 85 4.85 -21.51 16.90
N LEU A 86 4.57 -22.06 18.08
CA LEU A 86 3.32 -21.82 18.80
C LEU A 86 3.13 -20.34 19.16
N LYS A 87 4.19 -19.66 19.59
CA LYS A 87 4.12 -18.22 19.93
C LYS A 87 3.91 -17.35 18.69
N VAL A 88 4.61 -17.64 17.58
CA VAL A 88 4.41 -16.91 16.32
C VAL A 88 3.01 -17.17 15.75
N GLN A 89 2.50 -18.39 15.86
CA GLN A 89 1.13 -18.72 15.45
C GLN A 89 0.11 -17.92 16.27
N GLY A 90 0.27 -17.86 17.60
CA GLY A 90 -0.58 -17.03 18.46
C GLY A 90 -0.54 -15.55 18.10
N ALA A 91 0.65 -15.00 17.79
CA ALA A 91 0.80 -13.62 17.34
C ALA A 91 0.14 -13.38 15.96
N PHE A 92 0.22 -14.35 15.04
CA PHE A 92 -0.45 -14.31 13.75
C PHE A 92 -1.97 -14.30 13.91
N ASP A 93 -2.52 -15.24 14.67
CA ASP A 93 -3.97 -15.41 14.86
C ASP A 93 -4.58 -14.18 15.52
N LEU A 94 -3.91 -13.64 16.56
CA LEU A 94 -4.34 -12.43 17.25
C LEU A 94 -4.31 -11.20 16.32
N MET A 95 -3.24 -11.05 15.54
CA MET A 95 -3.13 -9.97 14.55
C MET A 95 -4.25 -10.10 13.50
N GLN A 96 -4.48 -11.30 12.97
CA GLN A 96 -5.44 -11.52 11.90
C GLN A 96 -6.86 -11.24 12.36
N ALA A 97 -7.24 -11.74 13.55
CA ALA A 97 -8.56 -11.48 14.13
C ALA A 97 -8.80 -9.97 14.32
N ARG A 98 -7.85 -9.27 14.97
CA ARG A 98 -7.97 -7.82 15.20
C ARG A 98 -7.97 -7.01 13.90
N ALA A 99 -7.14 -7.38 12.93
CA ALA A 99 -7.07 -6.70 11.65
C ALA A 99 -8.35 -6.93 10.82
N SER A 100 -8.95 -8.11 10.89
CA SER A 100 -10.22 -8.41 10.23
C SER A 100 -11.37 -7.57 10.81
N GLU A 101 -11.49 -7.53 12.15
CA GLU A 101 -12.49 -6.71 12.83
C GLU A 101 -12.32 -5.22 12.50
N GLU A 102 -11.10 -4.69 12.61
CA GLU A 102 -10.83 -3.28 12.30
C GLU A 102 -10.96 -2.99 10.80
N GLY A 103 -10.65 -3.96 9.93
CA GLY A 103 -10.80 -3.85 8.48
C GLY A 103 -12.25 -3.62 8.07
N GLN A 104 -13.19 -4.30 8.72
CA GLN A 104 -14.62 -4.07 8.52
C GLN A 104 -15.03 -2.64 8.94
N VAL A 105 -14.52 -2.16 10.07
CA VAL A 105 -14.75 -0.78 10.53
C VAL A 105 -14.22 0.24 9.53
N PHE A 106 -13.00 0.03 9.01
CA PHE A 106 -12.40 0.94 8.04
C PHE A 106 -13.18 0.97 6.72
N VAL A 107 -13.59 -0.20 6.21
CA VAL A 107 -14.39 -0.32 4.98
C VAL A 107 -15.73 0.42 5.13
N GLU A 108 -16.39 0.31 6.28
CA GLU A 108 -17.65 1.02 6.50
C GLU A 108 -17.44 2.53 6.63
N ALA A 109 -16.39 2.99 7.31
CA ALA A 109 -16.07 4.41 7.40
C ALA A 109 -15.81 5.03 6.00
N GLU A 110 -15.12 4.31 5.11
CA GLU A 110 -14.91 4.75 3.72
C GLU A 110 -16.22 4.75 2.92
N ARG A 111 -17.13 3.80 3.18
CA ARG A 111 -18.47 3.76 2.57
C ARG A 111 -19.32 4.95 3.01
N GLU A 112 -19.30 5.31 4.29
CA GLU A 112 -20.00 6.47 4.84
C GLU A 112 -19.46 7.77 4.24
N LEU A 113 -18.13 7.91 4.13
CA LEU A 113 -17.50 9.05 3.48
C LEU A 113 -17.93 9.18 2.01
N ASP A 114 -17.93 8.08 1.26
CA ASP A 114 -18.39 8.06 -0.14
C ASP A 114 -19.87 8.46 -0.25
N ALA A 115 -20.72 7.88 0.60
CA ALA A 115 -22.15 8.19 0.64
C ALA A 115 -22.43 9.67 0.94
N ALA A 116 -21.66 10.28 1.85
CA ALA A 116 -21.77 11.69 2.17
C ALA A 116 -21.45 12.58 0.94
N PHE A 117 -20.41 12.27 0.16
CA PHE A 117 -20.14 12.98 -1.09
C PHE A 117 -21.23 12.75 -2.14
N ARG A 118 -21.74 11.52 -2.28
CA ARG A 118 -22.84 11.22 -3.22
C ARG A 118 -24.12 12.00 -2.93
N SER A 119 -24.34 12.43 -1.68
CA SER A 119 -25.50 13.27 -1.31
C SER A 119 -25.47 14.66 -1.95
N GLY A 120 -24.28 15.16 -2.30
CA GLY A 120 -24.07 16.54 -2.80
C GLY A 120 -24.27 17.64 -1.75
N ALA A 121 -24.48 17.29 -0.47
CA ALA A 121 -24.81 18.24 0.60
C ALA A 121 -23.83 18.22 1.78
N ILE A 122 -22.73 17.46 1.68
CA ILE A 122 -21.72 17.34 2.75
C ILE A 122 -21.15 18.71 3.12
N THR A 123 -21.11 18.98 4.43
CA THR A 123 -20.48 20.19 4.99
C THR A 123 -19.02 19.93 5.36
N GLU A 124 -18.24 21.00 5.53
CA GLU A 124 -16.84 20.87 5.99
C GLU A 124 -16.75 20.22 7.38
N ALA A 125 -17.71 20.49 8.27
CA ALA A 125 -17.75 19.91 9.60
C ALA A 125 -17.97 18.38 9.54
N GLU A 126 -18.96 17.92 8.77
CA GLU A 126 -19.20 16.48 8.57
C GLU A 126 -18.01 15.80 7.89
N LEU A 127 -17.41 16.44 6.88
CA LEU A 127 -16.22 15.93 6.20
C LEU A 127 -15.07 15.69 7.20
N ARG A 128 -14.84 16.63 8.12
CA ARG A 128 -13.79 16.51 9.14
C ARG A 128 -14.01 15.30 10.04
N ASP A 129 -15.25 15.07 10.45
CA ASP A 129 -15.61 13.96 11.34
C ASP A 129 -15.50 12.60 10.64
N LEU A 130 -16.01 12.50 9.39
CA LEU A 130 -15.92 11.29 8.58
C LEU A 130 -14.47 10.90 8.28
N VAL A 131 -13.65 11.86 7.85
CA VAL A 131 -12.22 11.62 7.57
C VAL A 131 -11.48 11.23 8.85
N SER A 132 -11.76 11.91 9.98
CA SER A 132 -11.14 11.56 11.26
C SER A 132 -11.51 10.14 11.70
N THR A 133 -12.74 9.70 11.43
CA THR A 133 -13.21 8.34 11.76
C THR A 133 -12.49 7.28 10.93
N ALA A 134 -12.43 7.46 9.61
CA ALA A 134 -11.73 6.55 8.70
C ALA A 134 -10.23 6.47 9.02
N GLU A 135 -9.57 7.61 9.22
CA GLU A 135 -8.13 7.65 9.49
C GLU A 135 -7.77 7.15 10.91
N ALA A 136 -8.67 7.29 11.89
CA ALA A 136 -8.48 6.64 13.19
C ALA A 136 -8.50 5.11 13.06
N SER A 137 -9.40 4.56 12.24
CA SER A 137 -9.45 3.11 11.96
C SER A 137 -8.23 2.63 11.18
N ARG A 138 -7.83 3.35 10.14
CA ARG A 138 -6.61 3.08 9.37
C ARG A 138 -5.35 3.12 10.23
N SER A 139 -5.28 4.04 11.18
CA SER A 139 -4.19 4.11 12.16
C SER A 139 -4.13 2.85 13.03
N ARG A 140 -5.29 2.36 13.51
CA ARG A 140 -5.38 1.10 14.28
C ARG A 140 -4.96 -0.11 13.45
N LEU A 141 -5.42 -0.23 12.19
CA LEU A 141 -4.96 -1.27 11.27
C LEU A 141 -3.43 -1.26 11.12
N ARG A 142 -2.87 -0.08 10.89
CA ARG A 142 -1.42 0.07 10.74
C ARG A 142 -0.68 -0.36 12.01
N PHE A 143 -1.19 0.02 13.18
CA PHE A 143 -0.64 -0.38 14.46
C PHE A 143 -0.70 -1.91 14.66
N ILE A 144 -1.84 -2.55 14.38
CA ILE A 144 -2.02 -4.01 14.54
C ILE A 144 -0.93 -4.79 13.78
N HIS A 145 -0.71 -4.46 12.50
CA HIS A 145 0.30 -5.16 11.71
C HIS A 145 1.73 -4.85 12.18
N LEU A 146 2.06 -3.59 12.47
CA LEU A 146 3.40 -3.22 12.95
C LEU A 146 3.72 -3.85 14.32
N ALA A 147 2.73 -3.93 15.21
CA ALA A 147 2.86 -4.55 16.52
C ALA A 147 3.16 -6.05 16.39
N ALA A 148 2.51 -6.75 15.45
CA ALA A 148 2.77 -8.17 15.22
C ALA A 148 4.20 -8.44 14.71
N HIS A 149 4.73 -7.60 13.81
CA HIS A 149 6.14 -7.69 13.42
C HIS A 149 7.08 -7.45 14.61
N LEU A 150 6.79 -6.46 15.47
CA LEU A 150 7.59 -6.18 16.65
C LEU A 150 7.58 -7.35 17.66
N GLU A 151 6.43 -7.99 17.83
CA GLU A 151 6.28 -9.17 18.68
C GLU A 151 7.08 -10.35 18.14
N VAL A 152 6.92 -10.69 16.86
CA VAL A 152 7.62 -11.81 16.22
C VAL A 152 9.14 -11.62 16.25
N THR A 153 9.65 -10.41 16.02
CA THR A 153 11.10 -10.14 16.13
C THR A 153 11.66 -10.50 17.51
N ARG A 154 10.89 -10.33 18.59
CA ARG A 154 11.35 -10.68 19.96
C ARG A 154 11.36 -12.19 20.24
N LEU A 155 10.69 -12.98 19.40
CA LEU A 155 10.63 -14.43 19.53
C LEU A 155 11.77 -15.14 18.80
N LEU A 156 12.45 -14.44 17.88
CA LEU A 156 13.49 -14.99 17.03
C LEU A 156 14.88 -14.57 17.51
N ASP A 157 15.86 -15.44 17.31
CA ASP A 157 17.26 -15.06 17.52
C ASP A 157 17.84 -14.31 16.31
N ALA A 158 19.03 -13.74 16.49
CA ALA A 158 19.70 -12.95 15.45
C ALA A 158 20.04 -13.78 14.18
N GLY A 159 20.32 -15.07 14.34
CA GLY A 159 20.57 -15.99 13.22
C GLY A 159 19.31 -16.26 12.41
N GLN A 160 18.18 -16.46 13.09
CA GLN A 160 16.86 -16.63 12.46
C GLN A 160 16.41 -15.36 11.72
N ILE A 161 16.62 -14.18 12.30
CA ILE A 161 16.31 -12.89 11.63
C ILE A 161 17.20 -12.70 10.40
N ALA A 162 18.50 -13.02 10.49
CA ALA A 162 19.40 -12.96 9.33
C ALA A 162 18.98 -13.96 8.22
N ALA A 163 18.60 -15.19 8.58
CA ALA A 163 18.10 -16.19 7.65
C ALA A 163 16.79 -15.75 6.98
N TYR A 164 15.87 -15.16 7.74
CA TYR A 164 14.64 -14.56 7.22
C TYR A 164 14.94 -13.51 6.15
N GLY A 165 15.82 -12.55 6.45
CA GLY A 165 16.19 -11.50 5.50
C GLY A 165 16.77 -12.05 4.19
N LYS A 166 17.59 -13.12 4.26
CA LYS A 166 18.12 -13.81 3.08
C LYS A 166 17.03 -14.48 2.27
N HIS A 167 16.13 -15.23 2.91
CA HIS A 167 15.02 -15.90 2.22
C HIS A 167 14.04 -14.93 1.57
N ARG A 168 13.91 -13.73 2.12
CA ARG A 168 13.06 -12.67 1.57
C ARG A 168 13.74 -11.78 0.53
N GLY A 169 15.05 -11.94 0.32
CA GLY A 169 15.83 -11.14 -0.63
C GLY A 169 16.11 -9.72 -0.15
N TYR A 170 16.02 -9.47 1.16
CA TYR A 170 16.30 -8.15 1.76
C TYR A 170 17.77 -8.00 2.16
N SER A 171 18.47 -9.11 2.38
CA SER A 171 19.89 -9.14 2.67
C SER A 171 20.62 -10.07 1.71
N LYS A 172 21.78 -9.61 1.23
CA LYS A 172 22.71 -10.39 0.40
C LYS A 172 23.69 -11.14 1.29
#